data_AF-W9TIY0-F1
#
_entry.id   AF-W9TIY0-F1
#
_cell.length_a   1.000
_cell.length_b   1.000
_cell.length_c   1.000
_cell.angle_alpha   90.00
_cell.angle_beta   90.00
_cell.angle_gamma   90.00
#
_symmetry.space_group_name_H-M   'P 1'
#
loop_
_entity.id
_entity.type
_entity.pdbx_description
1 polymer ?
#
loop_
_entity_poly.entity_id
_entity_poly.type
_entity_poly.pdbx_seq_one_letter_code
_entity_poly.pdbx_strand_id
1 'polypeptide(L)'
;MTFRCWLGCLFLLCTTLVRAEPLSYQRDIQPIFTAKCVACHACYDSPCQLNLGSAEGAARGGHKLPVYNGARAKAQTPTRLFLDAEDEAGWRRKGFHSVLEAQGSQAALMARMLELGRSQPLTPNAKLPADLDIGIGRENSCPLPGEFDDYAQQNAHAGMPFAVTGLSDAEYERLQRWLEQGAPVDYQAPKPPAAEAAQIAEWERLLNAPGPRGTLVGRWLYEHLFIAHLYFEGTGTGGRHFYQLVRSRTPSGEPVDAIATRRPNDDPGTHFHYRLRPIPDVIVHKTHITYPLSPAKLARVKALFFSDDWRVDAVPGYGAGHRANPFRAFQAIPAQARYQFMLDNAEYFVRTFIRGPVCRGQIATDVIRDNFWVLFQDPQYDLYVTDRHFRERTTPLLAMPGQLDEVGDLLGFWQTYRVKRNQYEQLRMQAYAGEPAQWRHLWAGNDNALLTIFRQHDSASVRKGLIGEIPQTLWWMDFPLLERTYYQLVVNFDVFGNVSHQGRRGCIST
;
A
#
# COMPACT_ATOMS: atom_id res chain seq x y z
N MET A 1 -58.46 -41.35 51.95
CA MET A 1 -58.77 -39.92 51.74
C MET A 1 -57.88 -39.17 52.72
N THR A 2 -57.00 -38.23 52.39
CA THR A 2 -56.89 -37.34 51.23
C THR A 2 -55.62 -36.49 51.41
N PHE A 3 -55.03 -36.01 50.31
CA PHE A 3 -54.11 -34.85 50.22
C PHE A 3 -52.72 -34.90 50.87
N ARG A 4 -51.69 -35.28 50.09
CA ARG A 4 -50.36 -34.64 50.11
C ARG A 4 -49.49 -35.12 48.94
N CYS A 5 -49.67 -34.54 47.75
CA CYS A 5 -48.75 -34.79 46.63
C CYS A 5 -48.80 -33.73 45.53
N TRP A 6 -48.94 -32.44 45.84
CA TRP A 6 -48.80 -31.39 44.81
C TRP A 6 -48.23 -30.12 45.43
N LEU A 7 -46.89 -30.03 45.54
CA LEU A 7 -46.18 -28.75 45.75
C LEU A 7 -44.67 -28.82 45.45
N GLY A 8 -44.17 -29.92 44.87
CA GLY A 8 -42.73 -30.15 44.67
C GLY A 8 -42.21 -30.06 43.24
N CYS A 9 -42.97 -29.53 42.27
CA CYS A 9 -42.57 -29.57 40.84
C CYS A 9 -42.75 -28.26 40.06
N LEU A 10 -42.78 -27.10 40.73
CA LEU A 10 -42.90 -25.80 40.02
C LEU A 10 -41.72 -24.84 40.22
N PHE A 11 -40.59 -25.31 40.77
CA PHE A 11 -39.42 -24.46 41.03
C PHE A 11 -38.10 -24.94 40.39
N LEU A 12 -38.15 -25.74 39.31
CA LEU A 12 -36.96 -26.23 38.60
C LEU A 12 -37.02 -26.11 37.07
N LEU A 13 -37.82 -25.17 36.56
CA LEU A 13 -37.88 -24.83 35.12
C LEU A 13 -37.56 -23.34 34.89
N CYS A 14 -36.57 -22.82 35.60
CA CYS A 14 -35.75 -21.72 35.11
C CYS A 14 -34.38 -22.28 34.77
N THR A 15 -34.32 -23.10 33.72
CA THR A 15 -33.07 -23.28 32.98
C THR A 15 -32.70 -21.88 32.48
N THR A 16 -31.77 -21.25 33.17
CA THR A 16 -31.01 -20.14 32.60
C THR A 16 -30.44 -20.69 31.29
N LEU A 17 -31.04 -20.31 30.16
CA LEU A 17 -30.38 -20.36 28.88
C LEU A 17 -29.14 -19.47 29.07
N VAL A 18 -28.02 -20.09 29.45
CA VAL A 18 -26.71 -19.47 29.41
C VAL A 18 -26.44 -19.23 27.94
N ARG A 19 -26.93 -18.09 27.45
CA ARG A 19 -26.68 -17.62 26.10
C ARG A 19 -25.19 -17.36 26.06
N ALA A 20 -24.45 -18.20 25.33
CA ALA A 20 -23.02 -18.04 25.16
C ALA A 20 -22.74 -16.59 24.76
N GLU A 21 -21.74 -15.97 25.41
CA GLU A 21 -21.37 -14.59 25.15
C GLU A 21 -21.13 -14.38 23.64
N PRO A 22 -21.70 -13.32 23.03
CA PRO A 22 -21.48 -13.06 21.61
C PRO A 22 -19.98 -12.89 21.34
N LEU A 23 -19.49 -13.52 20.28
CA LEU A 23 -18.09 -13.43 19.88
C LEU A 23 -17.82 -12.04 19.28
N SER A 24 -16.72 -11.43 19.70
CA SER A 24 -16.22 -10.18 19.10
C SER A 24 -15.28 -10.53 17.95
N TYR A 25 -15.50 -9.92 16.78
CA TYR A 25 -14.60 -9.98 15.65
C TYR A 25 -13.18 -9.56 16.05
N GLN A 26 -13.04 -8.39 16.67
CA GLN A 26 -11.72 -7.82 16.97
C GLN A 26 -10.93 -8.67 17.99
N ARG A 27 -11.60 -9.19 19.02
CA ARG A 27 -10.97 -9.96 20.09
C ARG A 27 -10.80 -11.44 19.75
N ASP A 28 -11.83 -12.06 19.16
CA ASP A 28 -11.95 -13.52 19.09
C ASP A 28 -11.66 -14.08 17.69
N ILE A 29 -11.85 -13.28 16.62
CA ILE A 29 -11.81 -13.74 15.21
C ILE A 29 -10.61 -13.18 14.45
N GLN A 30 -10.34 -11.88 14.52
CA GLN A 30 -9.22 -11.22 13.85
C GLN A 30 -7.87 -11.87 14.21
N PRO A 31 -7.60 -12.35 15.45
CA PRO A 31 -6.37 -13.10 15.73
C PRO A 31 -6.24 -14.40 14.92
N ILE A 32 -7.34 -15.13 14.72
CA ILE A 32 -7.35 -16.36 13.91
C ILE A 32 -7.08 -16.01 12.45
N PHE A 33 -7.77 -15.01 11.89
CA PHE A 33 -7.52 -14.54 10.52
C PHE A 33 -6.08 -14.08 10.35
N THR A 34 -5.53 -13.35 11.32
CA THR A 34 -4.13 -12.89 11.31
C THR A 34 -3.16 -14.05 11.22
N ALA A 35 -3.37 -15.10 12.02
CA ALA A 35 -2.47 -16.25 12.09
C ALA A 35 -2.62 -17.20 10.89
N LYS A 36 -3.84 -17.36 10.35
CA LYS A 36 -4.18 -18.45 9.42
C LYS A 36 -4.51 -18.00 7.99
N CYS A 37 -4.92 -16.74 7.80
CA CYS A 37 -5.55 -16.31 6.54
C CYS A 37 -4.86 -15.09 5.91
N VAL A 38 -4.45 -14.11 6.71
CA VAL A 38 -3.97 -12.77 6.25
C VAL A 38 -2.72 -12.83 5.38
N ALA A 39 -1.88 -13.85 5.52
CA ALA A 39 -0.71 -14.03 4.64
C ALA A 39 -1.11 -14.10 3.14
N CYS A 40 -2.26 -14.71 2.84
CA CYS A 40 -2.83 -14.80 1.50
C CYS A 40 -3.92 -13.74 1.27
N HIS A 41 -4.80 -13.52 2.25
CA HIS A 41 -5.94 -12.62 2.18
C HIS A 41 -5.61 -11.21 2.69
N ALA A 42 -4.57 -10.59 2.13
CA ALA A 42 -4.25 -9.19 2.37
C ALA A 42 -3.73 -8.49 1.12
N CYS A 43 -3.93 -7.17 1.07
CA CYS A 43 -3.59 -6.32 -0.07
C CYS A 43 -4.28 -6.74 -1.39
N TYR A 44 -3.92 -6.12 -2.50
CA TYR A 44 -4.52 -6.33 -3.82
C TYR A 44 -4.22 -7.71 -4.44
N ASP A 45 -3.31 -8.49 -3.87
CA ASP A 45 -3.00 -9.84 -4.34
C ASP A 45 -3.90 -10.91 -3.70
N SER A 46 -4.80 -10.49 -2.80
CA SER A 46 -5.75 -11.40 -2.16
C SER A 46 -6.57 -12.17 -3.20
N PRO A 47 -6.66 -13.51 -3.11
CA PRO A 47 -7.55 -14.30 -3.95
C PRO A 47 -8.98 -13.76 -3.91
N CYS A 48 -9.59 -13.59 -5.08
CA CYS A 48 -10.95 -13.05 -5.21
C CYS A 48 -11.14 -11.67 -4.55
N GLN A 49 -10.08 -10.87 -4.40
CA GLN A 49 -10.08 -9.62 -3.64
C GLN A 49 -10.52 -9.73 -2.17
N LEU A 50 -10.64 -10.95 -1.61
CA LEU A 50 -11.09 -11.15 -0.24
C LEU A 50 -9.95 -10.79 0.72
N ASN A 51 -10.08 -9.66 1.40
CA ASN A 51 -9.08 -9.18 2.35
C ASN A 51 -9.60 -9.42 3.78
N LEU A 52 -8.89 -10.20 4.58
CA LEU A 52 -9.26 -10.56 5.96
C LEU A 52 -8.37 -9.83 7.00
N GLY A 53 -7.60 -8.84 6.56
CA GLY A 53 -6.75 -8.01 7.40
C GLY A 53 -7.52 -7.00 8.25
N SER A 54 -8.82 -6.81 8.01
CA SER A 54 -9.66 -5.91 8.79
C SER A 54 -11.13 -6.27 8.74
N ALA A 55 -11.87 -5.71 9.69
CA ALA A 55 -13.32 -5.75 9.77
C ALA A 55 -14.00 -5.37 8.44
N GLU A 56 -13.67 -4.19 7.89
CA GLU A 56 -14.25 -3.75 6.61
C GLU A 56 -13.89 -4.70 5.46
N GLY A 57 -12.66 -5.24 5.45
CA GLY A 57 -12.24 -6.23 4.47
C GLY A 57 -13.10 -7.50 4.52
N ALA A 58 -13.35 -8.02 5.72
CA ALA A 58 -14.18 -9.21 5.93
C ALA A 58 -15.63 -8.96 5.53
N ALA A 59 -16.22 -7.82 5.93
CA ALA A 59 -17.60 -7.42 5.61
C ALA A 59 -17.80 -7.15 4.11
N ARG A 60 -16.81 -6.56 3.45
CA ARG A 60 -16.79 -6.34 2.00
C ARG A 60 -16.96 -7.65 1.24
N GLY A 61 -16.28 -8.71 1.67
CA GLY A 61 -16.34 -10.02 1.04
C GLY A 61 -15.50 -10.14 -0.25
N GLY A 62 -15.95 -11.00 -1.18
CA GLY A 62 -15.20 -11.41 -2.37
C GLY A 62 -15.70 -10.75 -3.66
N HIS A 63 -14.87 -10.78 -4.70
CA HIS A 63 -15.16 -10.27 -6.03
C HIS A 63 -14.44 -11.11 -7.11
N LYS A 64 -15.14 -11.48 -8.18
CA LYS A 64 -14.59 -12.33 -9.26
C LYS A 64 -13.56 -11.61 -10.14
N LEU A 65 -13.75 -10.32 -10.40
CA LEU A 65 -12.80 -9.53 -11.20
C LEU A 65 -11.45 -9.42 -10.50
N PRO A 66 -10.33 -9.88 -11.09
CA PRO A 66 -9.01 -9.72 -10.48
C PRO A 66 -8.55 -8.27 -10.52
N VAL A 67 -7.77 -7.83 -9.52
CA VAL A 67 -7.15 -6.49 -9.53
C VAL A 67 -6.00 -6.45 -10.54
N TYR A 68 -5.09 -7.42 -10.47
CA TYR A 68 -4.00 -7.58 -11.43
C TYR A 68 -4.49 -8.26 -12.70
N ASN A 69 -4.46 -7.53 -13.81
CA ASN A 69 -4.81 -8.04 -15.14
C ASN A 69 -4.01 -7.28 -16.19
N GLY A 70 -2.86 -7.86 -16.58
CA GLY A 70 -1.95 -7.25 -17.54
C GLY A 70 -2.51 -7.12 -18.95
N ALA A 71 -3.62 -7.79 -19.29
CA ALA A 71 -4.26 -7.73 -20.60
C ALA A 71 -5.40 -6.69 -20.67
N ARG A 72 -5.64 -5.94 -19.58
CA ARG A 72 -6.82 -5.08 -19.47
C ARG A 72 -6.76 -3.89 -20.44
N ALA A 73 -7.72 -3.80 -21.34
CA ALA A 73 -7.80 -2.70 -22.32
C ALA A 73 -8.28 -1.36 -21.71
N LYS A 74 -9.19 -1.40 -20.72
CA LYS A 74 -9.78 -0.20 -20.08
C LYS A 74 -9.51 -0.19 -18.59
N ALA A 75 -9.21 0.97 -18.02
CA ALA A 75 -9.05 1.11 -16.58
C ALA A 75 -10.27 0.57 -15.79
N GLN A 76 -10.02 -0.11 -14.67
CA GLN A 76 -11.07 -0.55 -13.76
C GLN A 76 -11.37 0.54 -12.72
N THR A 77 -12.59 0.53 -12.19
CA THR A 77 -12.96 1.29 -11.00
C THR A 77 -12.19 0.77 -9.76
N PRO A 78 -11.53 1.65 -9.00
CA PRO A 78 -10.84 1.26 -7.76
C PRO A 78 -11.77 0.63 -6.70
N THR A 79 -11.20 -0.31 -5.95
CA THR A 79 -11.85 -1.11 -4.90
C THR A 79 -11.00 -1.19 -3.62
N ARG A 80 -10.45 -0.06 -3.20
CA ARG A 80 -9.57 0.13 -2.06
C ARG A 80 -10.39 0.26 -0.78
N LEU A 81 -10.07 -0.53 0.23
CA LEU A 81 -10.70 -0.45 1.55
C LEU A 81 -10.53 0.95 2.15
N PHE A 82 -11.51 1.39 2.94
CA PHE A 82 -11.56 2.68 3.63
C PHE A 82 -11.55 3.93 2.73
N LEU A 83 -11.77 3.76 1.43
CA LEU A 83 -11.71 4.84 0.45
C LEU A 83 -12.83 4.74 -0.58
N ASP A 84 -13.00 3.59 -1.22
CA ASP A 84 -13.86 3.52 -2.40
C ASP A 84 -15.33 3.20 -2.09
N ALA A 85 -15.64 2.74 -0.87
CA ALA A 85 -17.00 2.62 -0.33
C ALA A 85 -16.98 2.79 1.19
N GLU A 86 -18.11 3.19 1.77
CA GLU A 86 -18.25 3.51 3.20
C GLU A 86 -18.93 2.38 4.01
N ASP A 87 -19.66 1.50 3.34
CA ASP A 87 -20.46 0.44 3.95
C ASP A 87 -20.59 -0.80 3.06
N GLU A 88 -21.15 -1.87 3.64
CA GLU A 88 -21.40 -3.13 2.92
C GLU A 88 -22.28 -2.92 1.69
N ALA A 89 -23.33 -2.09 1.78
CA ALA A 89 -24.22 -1.81 0.66
C ALA A 89 -23.47 -1.17 -0.52
N GLY A 90 -22.52 -0.27 -0.24
CA GLY A 90 -21.60 0.32 -1.21
C GLY A 90 -20.72 -0.74 -1.88
N TRP A 91 -20.22 -1.70 -1.11
CA TRP A 91 -19.48 -2.83 -1.65
C TRP A 91 -20.34 -3.74 -2.54
N ARG A 92 -21.58 -4.05 -2.14
CA ARG A 92 -22.52 -4.83 -2.96
C ARG A 92 -22.82 -4.11 -4.29
N ARG A 93 -23.01 -2.78 -4.29
CA ARG A 93 -23.18 -1.98 -5.52
C ARG A 93 -21.96 -2.05 -6.46
N LYS A 94 -20.77 -2.31 -5.92
CA LYS A 94 -19.53 -2.52 -6.70
C LYS A 94 -19.33 -3.98 -7.13
N GLY A 95 -20.31 -4.87 -6.91
CA GLY A 95 -20.26 -6.27 -7.34
C GLY A 95 -19.57 -7.22 -6.37
N PHE A 96 -19.24 -6.78 -5.16
CA PHE A 96 -18.75 -7.68 -4.12
C PHE A 96 -19.91 -8.53 -3.58
N HIS A 97 -19.62 -9.79 -3.25
CA HIS A 97 -20.55 -10.69 -2.60
C HIS A 97 -20.07 -10.99 -1.16
N SER A 98 -21.04 -11.16 -0.26
CA SER A 98 -20.74 -11.55 1.11
C SER A 98 -20.13 -12.95 1.14
N VAL A 99 -19.10 -13.11 1.98
CA VAL A 99 -18.58 -14.44 2.35
C VAL A 99 -19.05 -14.86 3.74
N LEU A 100 -19.68 -13.94 4.47
CA LEU A 100 -20.07 -14.08 5.88
C LEU A 100 -21.56 -14.37 6.05
N GLU A 101 -22.41 -13.90 5.13
CA GLU A 101 -23.85 -14.08 5.19
C GLU A 101 -24.26 -15.47 4.67
N ALA A 102 -25.17 -16.12 5.40
CA ALA A 102 -25.93 -17.26 4.90
C ALA A 102 -26.97 -16.81 3.86
N GLN A 103 -27.23 -17.63 2.84
CA GLN A 103 -28.21 -17.35 1.79
C GLN A 103 -29.32 -18.40 1.78
N GLY A 104 -30.50 -18.03 2.26
CA GLY A 104 -31.62 -18.96 2.39
C GLY A 104 -31.27 -20.11 3.33
N SER A 105 -31.32 -21.35 2.82
CA SER A 105 -30.91 -22.55 3.55
C SER A 105 -29.42 -22.87 3.46
N GLN A 106 -28.63 -22.09 2.71
CA GLN A 106 -27.20 -22.32 2.54
C GLN A 106 -26.39 -21.57 3.60
N ALA A 107 -25.46 -22.27 4.25
CA ALA A 107 -24.48 -21.66 5.15
C ALA A 107 -23.59 -20.64 4.41
N ALA A 108 -22.98 -19.74 5.18
CA ALA A 108 -22.05 -18.74 4.66
C ALA A 108 -20.93 -19.39 3.82
N LEU A 109 -20.50 -18.72 2.74
CA LEU A 109 -19.44 -19.24 1.87
C LEU A 109 -18.15 -19.52 2.65
N MET A 110 -17.81 -18.67 3.62
CA MET A 110 -16.67 -18.90 4.52
C MET A 110 -16.82 -20.19 5.32
N ALA A 111 -17.99 -20.44 5.91
CA ALA A 111 -18.25 -21.67 6.67
C ALA A 111 -18.03 -22.92 5.81
N ARG A 112 -18.51 -22.88 4.57
CA ARG A 112 -18.39 -23.99 3.61
C ARG A 112 -16.94 -24.21 3.15
N MET A 113 -16.18 -23.13 2.88
CA MET A 113 -14.76 -23.23 2.54
C MET A 113 -13.92 -23.79 3.71
N LEU A 114 -14.24 -23.41 4.95
CA LEU A 114 -13.60 -23.95 6.16
C LEU A 114 -13.92 -25.43 6.34
N GLU A 115 -15.19 -25.82 6.13
CA GLU A 115 -15.61 -27.22 6.19
C GLU A 115 -14.91 -28.08 5.13
N LEU A 116 -14.81 -27.59 3.89
CA LEU A 116 -14.08 -28.28 2.83
C LEU A 116 -12.62 -28.53 3.24
N GLY A 117 -11.95 -27.50 3.76
CA GLY A 117 -10.55 -27.59 4.21
C GLY A 117 -10.37 -28.56 5.37
N ARG A 118 -11.34 -28.63 6.28
CA ARG A 118 -11.34 -29.56 7.42
C ARG A 118 -11.65 -31.01 7.00
N SER A 119 -12.53 -31.21 6.02
CA SER A 119 -12.95 -32.53 5.55
C SER A 119 -11.87 -33.27 4.76
N GLN A 120 -10.87 -32.55 4.23
CA GLN A 120 -9.78 -33.08 3.42
C GLN A 120 -8.41 -32.59 3.95
N PRO A 121 -8.03 -32.97 5.20
CA PRO A 121 -6.83 -32.44 5.83
C PRO A 121 -5.56 -32.94 5.13
N LEU A 122 -4.61 -32.03 4.96
CA LEU A 122 -3.27 -32.38 4.49
C LEU A 122 -2.51 -33.15 5.57
N THR A 123 -1.71 -34.14 5.17
CA THR A 123 -0.88 -34.90 6.11
C THR A 123 0.15 -33.97 6.76
N PRO A 124 0.16 -33.83 8.11
CA PRO A 124 1.11 -32.97 8.79
C PRO A 124 2.56 -33.35 8.51
N ASN A 125 3.44 -32.36 8.34
CA ASN A 125 4.86 -32.53 8.07
C ASN A 125 5.20 -33.38 6.83
N ALA A 126 4.25 -33.57 5.92
CA ALA A 126 4.46 -34.22 4.64
C ALA A 126 4.50 -33.19 3.50
N LYS A 127 5.07 -33.58 2.37
CA LYS A 127 5.02 -32.78 1.14
C LYS A 127 3.57 -32.67 0.67
N LEU A 128 3.18 -31.49 0.20
CA LEU A 128 1.88 -31.27 -0.42
C LEU A 128 1.69 -32.18 -1.65
N PRO A 129 0.43 -32.59 -1.95
CA PRO A 129 0.10 -33.31 -3.17
C PRO A 129 0.65 -32.59 -4.41
N ALA A 130 1.20 -33.35 -5.37
CA ALA A 130 1.90 -32.78 -6.53
C ALA A 130 0.97 -32.08 -7.53
N ASP A 131 -0.31 -32.43 -7.50
CA ASP A 131 -1.41 -31.87 -8.28
C ASP A 131 -1.97 -30.57 -7.68
N LEU A 132 -1.58 -30.22 -6.45
CA LEU A 132 -1.98 -28.97 -5.81
C LEU A 132 -1.18 -27.79 -6.38
N ASP A 133 -1.81 -26.96 -7.21
CA ASP A 133 -1.18 -25.72 -7.69
C ASP A 133 -1.12 -24.68 -6.57
N ILE A 134 0.10 -24.44 -6.08
CA ILE A 134 0.43 -23.41 -5.08
C ILE A 134 1.23 -22.25 -5.67
N GLY A 135 1.37 -22.21 -7.00
CA GLY A 135 2.12 -21.18 -7.69
C GLY A 135 1.43 -19.81 -7.64
N ILE A 136 2.22 -18.74 -7.69
CA ILE A 136 1.71 -17.35 -7.77
C ILE A 136 0.92 -17.09 -9.07
N GLY A 137 1.11 -17.92 -10.09
CA GLY A 137 0.39 -17.88 -11.36
C GLY A 137 -0.98 -18.57 -11.34
N ARG A 138 -1.34 -19.24 -10.23
CA ARG A 138 -2.58 -19.99 -10.12
C ARG A 138 -3.80 -19.12 -10.46
N GLU A 139 -4.67 -19.65 -11.29
CA GLU A 139 -5.98 -19.05 -11.53
C GLU A 139 -6.89 -19.29 -10.33
N ASN A 140 -7.32 -18.20 -9.69
CA ASN A 140 -8.24 -18.30 -8.56
C ASN A 140 -9.66 -18.50 -9.07
N SER A 141 -10.28 -19.62 -8.71
CA SER A 141 -11.72 -19.80 -8.85
C SER A 141 -12.43 -19.14 -7.66
N CYS A 142 -13.41 -18.29 -7.96
CA CYS A 142 -14.11 -17.45 -6.98
C CYS A 142 -15.61 -17.80 -6.94
N PRO A 143 -15.97 -18.98 -6.38
CA PRO A 143 -17.35 -19.46 -6.42
C PRO A 143 -18.28 -18.54 -5.62
N LEU A 144 -19.45 -18.25 -6.19
CA LEU A 144 -20.56 -17.68 -5.44
C LEU A 144 -21.20 -18.75 -4.53
N PRO A 145 -22.00 -18.36 -3.52
CA PRO A 145 -22.69 -19.33 -2.65
C PRO A 145 -23.45 -20.42 -3.41
N GLY A 146 -24.18 -20.06 -4.47
CA GLY A 146 -24.90 -21.02 -5.32
C GLY A 146 -24.02 -21.89 -6.22
N GLU A 147 -22.74 -21.58 -6.41
CA GLU A 147 -21.79 -22.31 -7.28
C GLU A 147 -20.86 -23.23 -6.46
N PHE A 148 -20.94 -23.18 -5.13
CA PHE A 148 -19.96 -23.82 -4.26
C PHE A 148 -19.96 -25.35 -4.35
N ASP A 149 -21.11 -26.00 -4.52
CA ASP A 149 -21.17 -27.47 -4.54
C ASP A 149 -20.40 -28.04 -5.74
N ASP A 150 -20.59 -27.45 -6.92
CA ASP A 150 -19.83 -27.80 -8.13
C ASP A 150 -18.33 -27.51 -7.95
N TYR A 151 -18.00 -26.36 -7.33
CA TYR A 151 -16.63 -26.02 -7.01
C TYR A 151 -15.96 -27.05 -6.09
N ALA A 152 -16.63 -27.46 -5.01
CA ALA A 152 -16.10 -28.41 -4.03
C ALA A 152 -15.88 -29.80 -4.63
N GLN A 153 -16.77 -30.25 -5.53
CA GLN A 153 -16.60 -31.51 -6.26
C GLN A 153 -15.39 -31.49 -7.18
N GLN A 154 -15.12 -30.37 -7.85
CA GLN A 154 -14.01 -30.24 -8.79
C GLN A 154 -12.67 -29.91 -8.10
N ASN A 155 -12.71 -29.40 -6.87
CA ASN A 155 -11.55 -28.87 -6.17
C ASN A 155 -11.48 -29.37 -4.72
N ALA A 156 -11.44 -30.70 -4.53
CA ALA A 156 -11.53 -31.33 -3.22
C ALA A 156 -10.51 -30.81 -2.17
N HIS A 157 -9.30 -30.44 -2.59
CA HIS A 157 -8.25 -29.92 -1.72
C HIS A 157 -8.16 -28.38 -1.68
N ALA A 158 -9.13 -27.66 -2.27
CA ALA A 158 -9.13 -26.21 -2.36
C ALA A 158 -9.93 -25.49 -1.24
N GLY A 159 -10.18 -26.18 -0.13
CA GLY A 159 -10.73 -25.60 1.08
C GLY A 159 -9.73 -24.70 1.82
N MET A 160 -10.21 -23.97 2.83
CA MET A 160 -9.40 -23.01 3.59
C MET A 160 -9.10 -23.52 5.01
N PRO A 161 -7.91 -23.22 5.58
CA PRO A 161 -6.74 -22.59 4.94
C PRO A 161 -6.09 -23.47 3.85
N PHE A 162 -5.90 -22.90 2.66
CA PHE A 162 -5.40 -23.64 1.50
C PHE A 162 -3.89 -23.90 1.58
N ALA A 163 -3.47 -25.15 1.34
CA ALA A 163 -2.06 -25.55 1.22
C ALA A 163 -1.14 -25.20 2.41
N VAL A 164 -1.72 -24.98 3.59
CA VAL A 164 -0.99 -24.63 4.82
C VAL A 164 -1.56 -25.40 6.02
N THR A 165 -0.96 -25.23 7.18
CA THR A 165 -1.49 -25.79 8.43
C THR A 165 -2.92 -25.29 8.66
N GLY A 166 -3.86 -26.23 8.79
CA GLY A 166 -5.26 -25.95 9.04
C GLY A 166 -5.55 -25.28 10.38
N LEU A 167 -6.83 -25.19 10.70
CA LEU A 167 -7.32 -24.69 11.97
C LEU A 167 -7.25 -25.79 13.04
N SER A 168 -6.91 -25.42 14.27
CA SER A 168 -7.21 -26.29 15.42
C SER A 168 -8.72 -26.39 15.62
N ASP A 169 -9.15 -27.42 16.36
CA ASP A 169 -10.59 -27.63 16.64
C ASP A 169 -11.22 -26.41 17.32
N ALA A 170 -10.52 -25.81 18.30
CA ALA A 170 -10.99 -24.62 18.98
C ALA A 170 -11.09 -23.39 18.07
N GLU A 171 -10.16 -23.22 17.13
CA GLU A 171 -10.22 -22.13 16.14
C GLU A 171 -11.38 -22.35 15.16
N TYR A 172 -11.56 -23.57 14.67
CA TYR A 172 -12.64 -23.94 13.75
C TYR A 172 -14.01 -23.75 14.40
N GLU A 173 -14.24 -24.30 15.60
CA GLU A 173 -15.51 -24.15 16.33
C GLU A 173 -15.81 -22.69 16.66
N ARG A 174 -14.79 -21.88 16.94
CA ARG A 174 -14.98 -20.45 17.19
C ARG A 174 -15.42 -19.70 15.93
N LEU A 175 -14.80 -19.99 14.79
CA LEU A 175 -15.21 -19.41 13.50
C LEU A 175 -16.62 -19.84 13.09
N GLN A 176 -16.96 -21.13 13.22
CA GLN A 176 -18.30 -21.62 12.92
C GLN A 176 -19.36 -20.95 13.80
N ARG A 177 -19.15 -20.91 15.12
CA ARG A 177 -20.08 -20.22 16.03
C ARG A 177 -20.23 -18.74 15.72
N TRP A 178 -19.15 -18.05 15.34
CA TRP A 178 -19.23 -16.65 14.94
C TRP A 178 -20.06 -16.47 13.65
N LEU A 179 -19.87 -17.34 12.66
CA LEU A 179 -20.66 -17.34 11.42
C LEU A 179 -22.14 -17.66 11.69
N GLU A 180 -22.45 -18.63 12.57
CA GLU A 180 -23.81 -18.96 13.02
C GLU A 180 -24.49 -17.79 13.75
N GLN A 181 -23.72 -16.96 14.46
CA GLN A 181 -24.20 -15.73 15.10
C GLN A 181 -24.44 -14.58 14.09
N GLY A 182 -24.34 -14.85 12.79
CA GLY A 182 -24.47 -13.85 11.72
C GLY A 182 -23.19 -13.07 11.45
N ALA A 183 -22.05 -13.55 11.95
CA ALA A 183 -20.72 -12.99 11.74
C ALA A 183 -20.63 -11.48 12.08
N PRO A 184 -21.08 -11.03 13.27
CA PRO A 184 -21.03 -9.62 13.62
C PRO A 184 -19.58 -9.11 13.55
N VAL A 185 -19.39 -8.02 12.81
CA VAL A 185 -18.09 -7.39 12.61
C VAL A 185 -18.03 -6.10 13.43
N ASP A 186 -17.65 -6.21 14.70
CA ASP A 186 -17.37 -5.04 15.53
C ASP A 186 -16.00 -4.46 15.19
N TYR A 187 -15.97 -3.14 14.98
CA TYR A 187 -14.74 -2.39 14.79
C TYR A 187 -14.76 -1.10 15.60
N GLN A 188 -13.69 -0.90 16.38
CA GLN A 188 -13.40 0.38 17.02
C GLN A 188 -12.07 0.89 16.52
N ALA A 189 -12.08 2.09 15.95
CA ALA A 189 -10.86 2.75 15.53
C ALA A 189 -9.94 2.97 16.73
N PRO A 190 -8.67 2.54 16.66
CA PRO A 190 -7.74 2.75 17.77
C PRO A 190 -7.58 4.26 17.99
N LYS A 191 -7.85 4.70 19.22
CA LYS A 191 -7.64 6.10 19.59
C LYS A 191 -6.15 6.33 19.83
N PRO A 192 -5.52 7.30 19.14
CA PRO A 192 -4.12 7.63 19.39
C PRO A 192 -3.90 7.99 20.87
N PRO A 193 -2.85 7.46 21.53
CA PRO A 193 -2.42 7.93 22.84
C PRO A 193 -2.15 9.44 22.82
N ALA A 194 -2.28 10.11 23.97
CA ALA A 194 -2.16 11.57 24.06
C ALA A 194 -0.85 12.12 23.47
N ALA A 195 0.28 11.43 23.68
CA ALA A 195 1.57 11.81 23.12
C ALA A 195 1.61 11.73 21.59
N GLU A 196 0.98 10.71 20.99
CA GLU A 196 0.86 10.59 19.54
C GLU A 196 -0.12 11.61 18.99
N ALA A 197 -1.27 11.83 19.66
CA ALA A 197 -2.25 12.85 19.27
C ALA A 197 -1.64 14.26 19.22
N ALA A 198 -0.77 14.61 20.18
CA ALA A 198 -0.05 15.88 20.16
C ALA A 198 0.89 15.99 18.95
N GLN A 199 1.65 14.94 18.63
CA GLN A 199 2.51 14.94 17.45
C GLN A 199 1.71 14.95 16.13
N ILE A 200 0.57 14.25 16.07
CA ILE A 200 -0.34 14.31 14.92
C ILE A 200 -0.76 15.75 14.64
N ALA A 201 -1.20 16.49 15.67
CA ALA A 201 -1.60 17.88 15.51
C ALA A 201 -0.45 18.78 14.99
N GLU A 202 0.77 18.56 15.48
CA GLU A 202 1.96 19.29 15.04
C GLU A 202 2.30 19.03 13.57
N TRP A 203 2.25 17.76 13.13
CA TRP A 203 2.52 17.38 11.75
C TRP A 203 1.40 17.83 10.81
N GLU A 204 0.14 17.65 11.18
CA GLU A 204 -1.00 18.14 10.39
C GLU A 204 -0.95 19.67 10.25
N ARG A 205 -0.53 20.42 11.27
CA ARG A 205 -0.35 21.87 11.17
C ARG A 205 0.74 22.27 10.18
N LEU A 206 1.85 21.53 10.11
CA LEU A 206 2.89 21.78 9.11
C LEU A 206 2.41 21.44 7.69
N LEU A 207 1.76 20.28 7.51
CA LEU A 207 1.25 19.83 6.22
C LEU A 207 0.17 20.78 5.66
N ASN A 208 -0.61 21.40 6.56
CA ASN A 208 -1.66 22.37 6.23
C ASN A 208 -1.22 23.82 6.47
N ALA A 209 0.09 24.11 6.44
CA ALA A 209 0.57 25.47 6.62
C ALA A 209 -0.07 26.42 5.58
N PRO A 210 -0.55 27.60 5.99
CA PRO A 210 -1.26 28.50 5.09
C PRO A 210 -0.34 29.13 4.05
N GLY A 211 -0.95 29.65 2.99
CA GLY A 211 -0.27 30.40 1.93
C GLY A 211 0.42 29.52 0.87
N PRO A 212 0.84 30.11 -0.26
CA PRO A 212 1.33 29.36 -1.42
C PRO A 212 2.50 28.42 -1.12
N ARG A 213 3.43 28.84 -0.25
CA ARG A 213 4.57 28.04 0.18
C ARG A 213 4.13 26.81 0.98
N GLY A 214 3.27 27.00 1.97
CA GLY A 214 2.75 25.91 2.80
C GLY A 214 1.94 24.90 1.97
N THR A 215 1.07 25.39 1.08
CA THR A 215 0.31 24.54 0.15
C THR A 215 1.22 23.71 -0.76
N LEU A 216 2.26 24.32 -1.34
CA LEU A 216 3.18 23.62 -2.25
C LEU A 216 4.01 22.55 -1.52
N VAL A 217 4.52 22.87 -0.33
CA VAL A 217 5.30 21.93 0.49
C VAL A 217 4.41 20.80 1.02
N GLY A 218 3.20 21.10 1.51
CA GLY A 218 2.24 20.10 1.95
C GLY A 218 1.88 19.11 0.84
N ARG A 219 1.65 19.62 -0.38
CA ARG A 219 1.45 18.80 -1.57
C ARG A 219 2.65 17.90 -1.87
N TRP A 220 3.85 18.46 -1.89
CA TRP A 220 5.06 17.68 -2.17
C TRP A 220 5.28 16.58 -1.13
N LEU A 221 5.13 16.89 0.17
CA LEU A 221 5.25 15.91 1.25
C LEU A 221 4.19 14.82 1.17
N TYR A 222 2.94 15.18 0.84
CA TYR A 222 1.88 14.19 0.63
C TYR A 222 2.20 13.24 -0.52
N GLU A 223 2.57 13.76 -1.69
CA GLU A 223 2.92 12.95 -2.86
C GLU A 223 4.11 12.02 -2.56
N HIS A 224 4.99 12.36 -1.61
CA HIS A 224 6.15 11.56 -1.20
C HIS A 224 5.92 10.62 0.00
N LEU A 225 4.83 10.77 0.75
CA LEU A 225 4.59 10.01 1.99
C LEU A 225 3.24 9.29 2.02
N PHE A 226 2.37 9.45 1.00
CA PHE A 226 1.00 8.90 1.00
C PHE A 226 0.93 7.38 1.22
N ILE A 227 1.96 6.63 0.80
CA ILE A 227 2.02 5.17 0.94
C ILE A 227 2.76 4.71 2.21
N ALA A 228 3.37 5.63 2.95
CA ALA A 228 4.11 5.28 4.16
C ALA A 228 3.17 4.74 5.25
N HIS A 229 3.66 3.75 5.99
CA HIS A 229 3.19 3.46 7.34
C HIS A 229 3.96 4.39 8.29
N LEU A 230 3.35 5.53 8.59
CA LEU A 230 3.94 6.56 9.45
C LEU A 230 3.83 6.12 10.90
N TYR A 231 4.88 6.29 11.69
CA TYR A 231 4.86 6.00 13.13
C TYR A 231 5.64 7.05 13.90
N PHE A 232 5.31 7.23 15.19
CA PHE A 232 5.96 8.21 16.04
C PHE A 232 7.08 7.58 16.86
N GLU A 233 8.29 8.12 16.74
CA GLU A 233 9.42 7.73 17.57
C GLU A 233 9.39 8.44 18.93
N GLY A 234 9.93 7.79 19.96
CA GLY A 234 10.08 8.39 21.29
C GLY A 234 8.80 8.57 22.11
N THR A 235 7.67 8.01 21.69
CA THR A 235 6.37 8.10 22.40
C THR A 235 6.13 6.97 23.41
N GLY A 236 7.08 6.06 23.61
CA GLY A 236 6.94 4.92 24.53
C GLY A 236 6.00 3.80 24.04
N THR A 237 5.33 3.98 22.90
CA THR A 237 4.46 2.96 22.27
C THR A 237 5.25 1.94 21.45
N GLY A 238 6.56 2.14 21.31
CA GLY A 238 7.46 1.24 20.56
C GLY A 238 7.15 1.14 19.07
N GLY A 239 6.49 2.15 18.48
CA GLY A 239 6.10 2.12 17.06
C GLY A 239 5.01 1.10 16.76
N ARG A 240 4.14 0.78 17.72
CA ARG A 240 3.05 -0.19 17.56
C ARG A 240 1.86 0.33 16.75
N HIS A 241 1.68 1.65 16.69
CA HIS A 241 0.62 2.28 15.90
C HIS A 241 1.19 2.88 14.62
N PHE A 242 0.51 2.61 13.51
CA PHE A 242 0.85 3.17 12.22
C PHE A 242 -0.28 4.02 11.68
N TYR A 243 0.09 5.03 10.90
CA TYR A 243 -0.80 6.03 10.35
C TYR A 243 -0.58 6.14 8.84
N GLN A 244 -1.65 6.40 8.11
CA GLN A 244 -1.63 6.79 6.71
C GLN A 244 -1.86 8.30 6.61
N LEU A 245 -1.14 8.93 5.70
CA LEU A 245 -1.40 10.32 5.33
C LEU A 245 -2.46 10.36 4.22
N VAL A 246 -3.58 11.03 4.47
CA VAL A 246 -4.70 11.14 3.53
C VAL A 246 -5.08 12.61 3.31
N ARG A 247 -5.77 12.87 2.20
CA ARG A 247 -6.54 14.11 2.02
C ARG A 247 -7.93 13.90 2.58
N SER A 248 -8.41 14.81 3.40
CA SER A 248 -9.70 14.74 4.11
C SER A 248 -10.54 15.97 3.81
N ARG A 249 -11.86 15.83 3.69
CA ARG A 249 -12.77 16.99 3.61
C ARG A 249 -12.88 17.72 4.96
N THR A 250 -12.66 16.99 6.06
CA THR A 250 -12.74 17.50 7.43
C THR A 250 -11.38 17.88 8.02
N PRO A 251 -11.30 18.95 8.83
CA PRO A 251 -10.08 19.42 9.47
C PRO A 251 -9.69 18.62 10.72
N SER A 252 -8.47 18.85 11.22
CA SER A 252 -7.97 18.30 12.48
C SER A 252 -8.95 18.49 13.64
N GLY A 253 -9.19 17.42 14.41
CA GLY A 253 -10.18 17.39 15.50
C GLY A 253 -11.50 16.72 15.13
N GLU A 254 -11.81 16.59 13.84
CA GLU A 254 -12.99 15.88 13.34
C GLU A 254 -12.62 14.48 12.80
N PRO A 255 -13.59 13.54 12.75
CA PRO A 255 -13.43 12.26 12.06
C PRO A 255 -12.94 12.46 10.63
N VAL A 256 -11.97 11.64 10.21
CA VAL A 256 -11.35 11.76 8.88
C VAL A 256 -12.37 11.34 7.81
N ASP A 257 -12.70 12.26 6.90
CA ASP A 257 -13.50 11.99 5.70
C ASP A 257 -12.60 12.00 4.47
N ALA A 258 -12.05 10.83 4.13
CA ALA A 258 -10.99 10.70 3.13
C ALA A 258 -11.49 10.93 1.68
N ILE A 259 -10.67 11.61 0.88
CA ILE A 259 -10.91 11.83 -0.54
C ILE A 259 -10.22 10.72 -1.35
N ALA A 260 -11.02 9.88 -2.00
CA ALA A 260 -10.57 8.69 -2.72
C ALA A 260 -10.10 8.96 -4.16
N THR A 261 -9.19 9.91 -4.36
CA THR A 261 -8.56 10.12 -5.68
C THR A 261 -7.78 8.88 -6.13
N ARG A 262 -7.74 8.60 -7.43
CA ARG A 262 -7.06 7.42 -7.98
C ARG A 262 -5.55 7.45 -7.72
N ARG A 263 -4.90 8.59 -7.95
CA ARG A 263 -3.49 8.86 -7.63
C ARG A 263 -3.37 9.99 -6.61
N PRO A 264 -2.31 10.03 -5.79
CA PRO A 264 -2.09 11.11 -4.82
C PRO A 264 -1.92 12.48 -5.51
N ASN A 265 -1.48 12.52 -6.76
CA ASN A 265 -1.30 13.76 -7.52
C ASN A 265 -2.49 14.08 -8.44
N ASP A 266 -3.63 13.38 -8.32
CA ASP A 266 -4.86 13.76 -8.99
C ASP A 266 -5.56 14.91 -8.27
N ASP A 267 -6.37 15.65 -9.03
CA ASP A 267 -7.21 16.74 -8.51
C ASP A 267 -8.16 16.20 -7.42
N PRO A 268 -8.12 16.74 -6.20
CA PRO A 268 -9.05 16.34 -5.14
C PRO A 268 -10.49 16.81 -5.41
N GLY A 269 -10.71 17.75 -6.33
CA GLY A 269 -12.02 18.23 -6.75
C GLY A 269 -12.77 19.07 -5.70
N THR A 270 -12.21 19.25 -4.52
CA THR A 270 -12.78 20.00 -3.40
C THR A 270 -11.67 20.57 -2.52
N HIS A 271 -12.02 21.51 -1.65
CA HIS A 271 -11.16 21.89 -0.53
C HIS A 271 -10.89 20.68 0.39
N PHE A 272 -9.69 20.60 0.95
CA PHE A 272 -9.26 19.46 1.75
C PHE A 272 -8.19 19.85 2.77
N HIS A 273 -7.94 18.93 3.70
CA HIS A 273 -6.89 18.98 4.70
C HIS A 273 -6.04 17.70 4.63
N TYR A 274 -4.74 17.81 4.81
CA TYR A 274 -3.87 16.66 5.03
C TYR A 274 -4.05 16.14 6.46
N ARG A 275 -4.40 14.87 6.61
CA ARG A 275 -4.75 14.23 7.89
C ARG A 275 -4.01 12.91 8.07
N LEU A 276 -3.61 12.60 9.30
CA LEU A 276 -3.05 11.31 9.69
C LEU A 276 -4.17 10.41 10.23
N ARG A 277 -4.48 9.36 9.49
CA ARG A 277 -5.50 8.37 9.84
C ARG A 277 -4.83 7.10 10.40
N PRO A 278 -5.22 6.58 11.57
CA PRO A 278 -4.72 5.29 12.05
C PRO A 278 -4.98 4.19 11.02
N ILE A 279 -4.02 3.27 10.85
CA ILE A 279 -4.20 2.10 10.00
C ILE A 279 -5.03 1.06 10.77
N PRO A 280 -6.24 0.72 10.28
CA PRO A 280 -7.12 -0.24 10.93
C PRO A 280 -6.72 -1.70 10.66
N ASP A 281 -5.99 -1.92 9.57
CA ASP A 281 -5.61 -3.24 9.07
C ASP A 281 -4.50 -3.86 9.91
N VAL A 282 -4.52 -5.20 9.98
CA VAL A 282 -3.36 -5.99 10.35
C VAL A 282 -2.18 -5.62 9.46
N ILE A 283 -1.06 -5.28 10.09
CA ILE A 283 0.16 -4.91 9.39
C ILE A 283 0.77 -6.15 8.74
N VAL A 284 0.81 -6.17 7.41
CA VAL A 284 1.43 -7.24 6.64
C VAL A 284 2.76 -6.79 6.06
N HIS A 285 3.75 -7.68 6.08
CA HIS A 285 5.08 -7.38 5.54
C HIS A 285 5.00 -6.89 4.09
N LYS A 286 4.06 -7.39 3.27
CA LYS A 286 3.87 -7.04 1.85
C LYS A 286 3.64 -5.55 1.58
N THR A 287 2.92 -4.84 2.45
CA THR A 287 2.62 -3.40 2.32
C THR A 287 3.40 -2.54 3.32
N HIS A 288 4.00 -3.16 4.34
CA HIS A 288 4.64 -2.42 5.41
C HIS A 288 5.95 -1.74 4.98
N ILE A 289 5.86 -0.46 4.67
CA ILE A 289 6.98 0.42 4.34
C ILE A 289 6.90 1.62 5.28
N THR A 290 7.80 1.67 6.25
CA THR A 290 7.72 2.61 7.38
C THR A 290 8.45 3.92 7.11
N TYR A 291 7.91 5.01 7.67
CA TYR A 291 8.59 6.29 7.72
C TYR A 291 8.42 6.88 9.13
N PRO A 292 9.52 7.10 9.88
CA PRO A 292 9.41 7.65 11.22
C PRO A 292 9.04 9.11 11.20
N LEU A 293 8.20 9.52 12.15
CA LEU A 293 7.88 10.89 12.51
C LEU A 293 8.39 11.17 13.92
N SER A 294 8.96 12.36 14.12
CA SER A 294 9.44 12.80 15.43
C SER A 294 9.53 14.33 15.47
N PRO A 295 9.67 14.94 16.66
CA PRO A 295 9.90 16.39 16.76
C PRO A 295 11.17 16.82 16.03
N ALA A 296 12.24 16.02 16.09
CA ALA A 296 13.49 16.28 15.38
C ALA A 296 13.30 16.27 13.86
N LYS A 297 12.51 15.31 13.36
CA LYS A 297 12.21 15.23 11.92
C LYS A 297 11.29 16.35 11.46
N LEU A 298 10.33 16.77 12.28
CA LEU A 298 9.51 17.95 12.02
C LEU A 298 10.38 19.21 11.92
N ALA A 299 11.32 19.40 12.84
CA ALA A 299 12.28 20.50 12.80
C ALA A 299 13.18 20.43 11.56
N ARG A 300 13.63 19.24 11.15
CA ARG A 300 14.40 19.04 9.92
C ARG A 300 13.61 19.43 8.67
N VAL A 301 12.33 19.07 8.58
CA VAL A 301 11.45 19.49 7.48
C VAL A 301 11.27 21.00 7.46
N LYS A 302 11.07 21.63 8.63
CA LYS A 302 11.05 23.09 8.73
C LYS A 302 12.34 23.72 8.24
N ALA A 303 13.49 23.16 8.63
CA ALA A 303 14.79 23.65 8.21
C ALA A 303 15.00 23.58 6.69
N LEU A 304 14.61 22.47 6.06
CA LEU A 304 14.78 22.27 4.62
C LEU A 304 13.83 23.14 3.79
N PHE A 305 12.56 23.25 4.19
CA PHE A 305 11.53 23.85 3.34
C PHE A 305 11.09 25.25 3.75
N PHE A 306 11.39 25.70 4.98
CA PHE A 306 10.87 26.95 5.53
C PHE A 306 11.96 27.96 5.98
N SER A 307 13.23 27.59 6.07
CA SER A 307 14.30 28.51 6.51
C SER A 307 14.74 29.52 5.46
N ASP A 308 14.82 29.13 4.19
CA ASP A 308 15.31 30.00 3.11
C ASP A 308 14.22 30.94 2.58
N ASP A 309 14.60 32.07 1.97
CA ASP A 309 13.67 33.06 1.41
C ASP A 309 13.33 32.80 -0.07
N TRP A 310 12.86 31.59 -0.39
CA TRP A 310 12.33 31.28 -1.72
C TRP A 310 10.83 31.54 -1.79
N ARG A 311 10.37 31.95 -2.97
CA ARG A 311 8.98 32.40 -3.21
C ARG A 311 8.22 31.43 -4.09
N VAL A 312 6.90 31.38 -3.89
CA VAL A 312 5.96 30.66 -4.74
C VAL A 312 5.03 31.69 -5.36
N ASP A 313 5.21 31.96 -6.65
CA ASP A 313 4.38 32.91 -7.38
C ASP A 313 2.97 32.34 -7.64
N ALA A 314 2.89 31.05 -7.94
CA ALA A 314 1.64 30.33 -8.14
C ALA A 314 1.77 28.86 -7.69
N VAL A 315 0.75 28.35 -7.02
CA VAL A 315 0.64 26.92 -6.73
C VAL A 315 0.20 26.20 -8.02
N PRO A 316 0.95 25.21 -8.52
CA PRO A 316 0.57 24.47 -9.72
C PRO A 316 -0.74 23.72 -9.50
N GLY A 317 -1.62 23.72 -10.50
CA GLY A 317 -2.80 22.85 -10.51
C GLY A 317 -2.46 21.37 -10.72
N TYR A 318 -3.50 20.55 -10.84
CA TYR A 318 -3.40 19.08 -11.02
C TYR A 318 -3.48 18.63 -12.49
N GLY A 319 -3.27 19.54 -13.44
CA GLY A 319 -3.30 19.23 -14.88
C GLY A 319 -2.24 18.20 -15.30
N ALA A 320 -2.47 17.51 -16.42
CA ALA A 320 -1.62 16.41 -16.90
C ALA A 320 -0.14 16.79 -17.03
N GLY A 321 0.17 18.02 -17.43
CA GLY A 321 1.56 18.51 -17.53
C GLY A 321 2.31 18.55 -16.20
N HIS A 322 1.64 18.94 -15.10
CA HIS A 322 2.25 18.96 -13.76
C HIS A 322 2.29 17.55 -13.15
N ARG A 323 1.27 16.72 -13.37
CA ARG A 323 1.29 15.31 -12.91
C ARG A 323 2.40 14.49 -13.59
N ALA A 324 2.66 14.76 -14.87
CA ALA A 324 3.72 14.11 -15.63
C ALA A 324 5.13 14.55 -15.19
N ASN A 325 5.29 15.72 -14.57
CA ASN A 325 6.61 16.30 -14.33
C ASN A 325 6.70 16.97 -12.94
N PRO A 326 7.17 16.25 -11.91
CA PRO A 326 7.32 16.80 -10.57
C PRO A 326 8.37 17.92 -10.51
N PHE A 327 9.40 17.85 -11.37
CA PHE A 327 10.43 18.88 -11.45
C PHE A 327 9.88 20.23 -11.91
N ARG A 328 8.83 20.20 -12.75
CA ARG A 328 8.08 21.40 -13.16
C ARG A 328 7.05 21.80 -12.11
N ALA A 329 6.29 20.86 -11.56
CA ALA A 329 5.27 21.16 -10.56
C ALA A 329 5.88 21.82 -9.33
N PHE A 330 6.97 21.26 -8.82
CA PHE A 330 7.61 21.71 -7.58
C PHE A 330 8.86 22.57 -7.84
N GLN A 331 8.98 23.19 -9.02
CA GLN A 331 10.15 23.96 -9.42
C GLN A 331 10.49 25.12 -8.47
N ALA A 332 9.49 25.66 -7.78
CA ALA A 332 9.68 26.75 -6.82
C ALA A 332 10.35 26.27 -5.52
N ILE A 333 10.21 24.99 -5.16
CA ILE A 333 10.91 24.41 -4.02
C ILE A 333 12.39 24.19 -4.42
N PRO A 334 13.36 24.70 -3.65
CA PRO A 334 14.78 24.48 -3.93
C PRO A 334 15.10 23.00 -4.16
N ALA A 335 15.79 22.70 -5.26
CA ALA A 335 16.14 21.33 -5.64
C ALA A 335 16.96 20.64 -4.53
N GLN A 336 17.89 21.37 -3.91
CA GLN A 336 18.68 20.87 -2.79
C GLN A 336 17.82 20.43 -1.60
N ALA A 337 16.79 21.20 -1.25
CA ALA A 337 15.90 20.87 -0.13
C ALA A 337 15.11 19.58 -0.40
N ARG A 338 14.56 19.45 -1.61
CA ARG A 338 13.85 18.23 -2.05
C ARG A 338 14.78 17.02 -2.07
N TYR A 339 15.97 17.16 -2.65
CA TYR A 339 16.92 16.06 -2.71
C TYR A 339 17.39 15.64 -1.32
N GLN A 340 17.76 16.60 -0.47
CA GLN A 340 18.23 16.32 0.89
C GLN A 340 17.15 15.65 1.75
N PHE A 341 15.88 16.03 1.62
CA PHE A 341 14.79 15.33 2.30
C PHE A 341 14.71 13.85 1.87
N MET A 342 14.87 13.58 0.56
CA MET A 342 14.90 12.21 0.07
C MET A 342 16.11 11.43 0.57
N LEU A 343 17.30 12.04 0.56
CA LEU A 343 18.54 11.46 1.06
C LEU A 343 18.48 11.13 2.55
N ASP A 344 17.91 12.03 3.37
CA ASP A 344 17.76 11.84 4.81
C ASP A 344 17.07 10.50 5.16
N ASN A 345 16.24 9.96 4.25
CA ASN A 345 15.53 8.69 4.40
C ASN A 345 15.57 7.85 3.10
N ALA A 346 16.71 7.79 2.42
CA ALA A 346 16.80 7.20 1.09
C ALA A 346 16.34 5.74 1.05
N GLU A 347 16.55 4.99 2.14
CA GLU A 347 16.09 3.61 2.29
C GLU A 347 14.57 3.50 2.13
N TYR A 348 13.79 4.43 2.70
CA TYR A 348 12.34 4.48 2.53
C TYR A 348 11.97 4.65 1.04
N PHE A 349 12.53 5.66 0.37
CA PHE A 349 12.21 5.94 -1.02
C PHE A 349 12.60 4.78 -1.92
N VAL A 350 13.79 4.22 -1.76
CA VAL A 350 14.22 3.04 -2.53
C VAL A 350 13.30 1.86 -2.26
N ARG A 351 12.97 1.57 -0.99
CA ARG A 351 12.04 0.48 -0.65
C ARG A 351 10.68 0.66 -1.30
N THR A 352 10.14 1.88 -1.40
CA THR A 352 8.84 2.13 -2.03
C THR A 352 8.79 1.75 -3.50
N PHE A 353 9.85 1.99 -4.29
CA PHE A 353 9.84 1.60 -5.71
C PHE A 353 10.39 0.21 -5.99
N ILE A 354 11.25 -0.34 -5.11
CA ILE A 354 11.71 -1.74 -5.18
C ILE A 354 10.57 -2.71 -4.87
N ARG A 355 9.77 -2.43 -3.83
CA ARG A 355 8.59 -3.24 -3.51
C ARG A 355 7.34 -2.77 -4.25
N GLY A 356 7.28 -1.49 -4.62
CA GLY A 356 6.17 -0.87 -5.32
C GLY A 356 4.91 -0.72 -4.44
N PRO A 357 3.89 0.03 -4.91
CA PRO A 357 2.52 -0.04 -4.40
C PRO A 357 1.79 -1.35 -4.80
N VAL A 358 2.55 -2.34 -5.27
CA VAL A 358 2.04 -3.65 -5.68
C VAL A 358 2.38 -4.66 -4.59
N CYS A 359 1.47 -5.58 -4.36
CA CYS A 359 1.64 -6.68 -3.43
C CYS A 359 1.81 -8.03 -4.14
N ARG A 360 2.05 -7.99 -5.46
CA ARG A 360 2.22 -9.16 -6.32
C ARG A 360 3.56 -9.07 -7.04
N GLY A 361 4.43 -10.04 -6.74
CA GLY A 361 5.88 -10.01 -6.92
C GLY A 361 6.43 -9.50 -8.25
N GLN A 362 6.41 -10.37 -9.28
CA GLN A 362 7.11 -10.17 -10.56
C GLN A 362 6.78 -8.84 -11.26
N ILE A 363 5.59 -8.29 -11.02
CA ILE A 363 5.22 -6.97 -11.57
C ILE A 363 6.24 -5.92 -11.13
N ALA A 364 6.69 -5.94 -9.87
CA ALA A 364 7.71 -5.03 -9.37
C ALA A 364 9.15 -5.53 -9.55
N THR A 365 9.38 -6.84 -9.43
CA THR A 365 10.74 -7.38 -9.27
C THR A 365 11.42 -7.84 -10.56
N ASP A 366 10.70 -8.00 -11.68
CA ASP A 366 11.27 -8.57 -12.92
C ASP A 366 12.31 -7.68 -13.61
N VAL A 367 12.36 -6.42 -13.23
CA VAL A 367 13.19 -5.39 -13.87
C VAL A 367 14.47 -5.11 -13.10
N ILE A 368 14.72 -5.85 -12.02
CA ILE A 368 15.90 -5.68 -11.17
C ILE A 368 16.71 -6.97 -11.06
N ARG A 369 18.02 -6.82 -10.89
CA ARG A 369 18.95 -7.93 -10.64
C ARG A 369 18.76 -8.50 -9.24
N ASP A 370 19.21 -9.73 -9.05
CA ASP A 370 19.09 -10.45 -7.78
C ASP A 370 19.85 -9.79 -6.62
N ASN A 371 20.98 -9.12 -6.93
CA ASN A 371 21.78 -8.35 -5.99
C ASN A 371 22.37 -7.12 -6.70
N PHE A 372 22.14 -5.92 -6.15
CA PHE A 372 22.81 -4.69 -6.58
C PHE A 372 22.86 -3.65 -5.46
N TRP A 373 23.83 -2.74 -5.56
CA TRP A 373 23.98 -1.62 -4.63
C TRP A 373 23.31 -0.37 -5.18
N VAL A 374 22.72 0.44 -4.30
CA VAL A 374 22.24 1.80 -4.60
C VAL A 374 23.05 2.79 -3.77
N LEU A 375 23.63 3.75 -4.46
CA LEU A 375 24.43 4.85 -3.95
C LEU A 375 23.84 6.17 -4.45
N PHE A 376 24.15 7.27 -3.79
CA PHE A 376 23.62 8.58 -4.14
C PHE A 376 24.74 9.58 -4.44
N GLN A 377 24.51 10.46 -5.41
CA GLN A 377 25.41 11.58 -5.69
C GLN A 377 25.24 12.65 -4.63
N ASP A 378 26.34 13.18 -4.12
CA ASP A 378 26.30 14.28 -3.17
C ASP A 378 25.69 15.53 -3.82
N PRO A 379 24.71 16.21 -3.17
CA PRO A 379 24.06 17.40 -3.72
C PRO A 379 25.02 18.51 -4.16
N GLN A 380 26.23 18.59 -3.59
CA GLN A 380 27.26 19.57 -3.95
C GLN A 380 27.87 19.34 -5.34
N TYR A 381 27.72 18.13 -5.90
CA TYR A 381 28.25 17.77 -7.22
C TYR A 381 27.14 17.40 -8.22
N ASP A 382 25.87 17.53 -7.83
CA ASP A 382 24.73 17.26 -8.70
C ASP A 382 24.42 18.52 -9.54
N LEU A 383 24.63 18.44 -10.86
CA LEU A 383 24.44 19.57 -11.77
C LEU A 383 22.99 20.05 -11.83
N TYR A 384 22.00 19.19 -11.57
CA TYR A 384 20.62 19.63 -11.48
C TYR A 384 20.40 20.50 -10.24
N VAL A 385 21.14 20.27 -9.15
CA VAL A 385 21.09 21.08 -7.93
C VAL A 385 21.92 22.35 -8.09
N THR A 386 23.17 22.23 -8.53
CA THR A 386 24.16 23.32 -8.50
C THR A 386 24.15 24.23 -9.72
N ASP A 387 23.78 23.72 -10.90
CA ASP A 387 23.76 24.49 -12.15
C ASP A 387 22.33 24.82 -12.57
N ARG A 388 21.98 26.11 -12.49
CA ARG A 388 20.68 26.63 -12.90
C ARG A 388 20.41 26.44 -14.40
N HIS A 389 21.40 26.67 -15.26
CA HIS A 389 21.24 26.53 -16.71
C HIS A 389 21.04 25.07 -17.11
N PHE A 390 21.79 24.15 -16.50
CA PHE A 390 21.58 22.72 -16.69
C PHE A 390 20.18 22.31 -16.25
N ARG A 391 19.73 22.77 -15.08
CA ARG A 391 18.37 22.52 -14.56
C ARG A 391 17.27 23.05 -15.48
N GLU A 392 17.38 24.28 -15.98
CA GLU A 392 16.39 24.89 -16.89
C GLU A 392 16.26 24.11 -18.21
N ARG A 393 17.37 23.60 -18.75
CA ARG A 393 17.38 22.79 -19.98
C ARG A 393 16.85 21.37 -19.77
N THR A 394 17.10 20.77 -18.60
CA THR A 394 16.72 19.38 -18.30
C THR A 394 15.27 19.25 -17.81
N THR A 395 14.75 20.22 -17.05
CA THR A 395 13.40 20.17 -16.45
C THR A 395 12.30 19.80 -17.47
N PRO A 396 12.22 20.38 -18.68
CA PRO A 396 11.20 20.03 -19.67
C PRO A 396 11.31 18.60 -20.22
N LEU A 397 12.51 18.00 -20.14
CA LEU A 397 12.85 16.67 -20.65
C LEU A 397 12.54 15.56 -19.62
N LEU A 398 12.39 15.91 -18.35
CA LEU A 398 12.13 14.98 -17.25
C LEU A 398 10.66 14.56 -17.09
N ALA A 399 9.77 15.00 -17.99
CA ALA A 399 8.39 14.57 -17.99
C ALA A 399 8.28 13.05 -18.22
N MET A 400 7.42 12.38 -17.45
CA MET A 400 7.18 10.95 -17.50
C MET A 400 5.88 10.61 -18.24
N PRO A 401 5.83 9.47 -18.96
CA PRO A 401 4.60 8.95 -19.54
C PRO A 401 3.64 8.44 -18.46
N GLY A 402 2.36 8.31 -18.82
CA GLY A 402 1.36 7.62 -17.99
C GLY A 402 0.37 8.49 -17.24
N GLN A 403 0.03 9.65 -17.78
CA GLN A 403 -1.07 10.47 -17.24
C GLN A 403 -2.42 10.24 -17.93
N LEU A 404 -2.46 9.37 -18.94
CA LEU A 404 -3.63 9.12 -19.78
C LEU A 404 -3.98 7.63 -19.78
N ASP A 405 -5.28 7.35 -19.78
CA ASP A 405 -5.86 6.01 -19.60
C ASP A 405 -6.32 5.38 -20.92
N GLU A 406 -6.07 6.02 -22.07
CA GLU A 406 -6.47 5.52 -23.39
C GLU A 406 -5.31 4.85 -24.14
N VAL A 407 -5.59 3.70 -24.75
CA VAL A 407 -4.59 2.87 -25.44
C VAL A 407 -4.17 3.47 -26.78
N GLY A 408 -5.06 4.18 -27.48
CA GLY A 408 -4.79 4.80 -28.79
C GLY A 408 -3.72 5.89 -28.76
N ASP A 409 -3.56 6.52 -27.60
CA ASP A 409 -2.58 7.57 -27.35
C ASP A 409 -1.13 7.01 -27.22
N LEU A 410 -0.94 5.71 -26.97
CA LEU A 410 0.37 5.15 -26.61
C LEU A 410 1.48 5.40 -27.63
N LEU A 411 1.20 5.22 -28.92
CA LEU A 411 2.23 5.27 -29.96
C LEU A 411 2.81 6.69 -30.13
N GLY A 412 1.94 7.70 -30.20
CA GLY A 412 2.35 9.11 -30.29
C GLY A 412 3.03 9.62 -29.02
N PHE A 413 2.57 9.17 -27.84
CA PHE A 413 3.25 9.48 -26.59
C PHE A 413 4.60 8.79 -26.46
N TRP A 414 4.72 7.52 -26.83
CA TRP A 414 5.98 6.80 -26.75
C TRP A 414 7.06 7.44 -27.61
N GLN A 415 6.71 7.88 -28.83
CA GLN A 415 7.63 8.67 -29.67
C GLN A 415 8.08 9.96 -28.98
N THR A 416 7.13 10.73 -28.44
CA THR A 416 7.42 12.01 -27.77
C THR A 416 8.31 11.84 -26.53
N TYR A 417 7.98 10.89 -25.66
CA TYR A 417 8.75 10.64 -24.43
C TYR A 417 10.10 9.99 -24.69
N ARG A 418 10.21 9.12 -25.72
CA ARG A 418 11.49 8.56 -26.16
C ARG A 418 12.44 9.66 -26.63
N VAL A 419 11.96 10.62 -27.41
CA VAL A 419 12.78 11.77 -27.85
C VAL A 419 13.27 12.57 -26.64
N LYS A 420 12.39 12.91 -25.69
CA LYS A 420 12.79 13.62 -24.46
C LYS A 420 13.80 12.83 -23.62
N ARG A 421 13.60 11.52 -23.46
CA ARG A 421 14.52 10.62 -22.76
C ARG A 421 15.91 10.66 -23.38
N ASN A 422 15.99 10.49 -24.71
CA ASN A 422 17.26 10.47 -25.43
C ASN A 422 17.96 11.84 -25.37
N GLN A 423 17.21 12.94 -25.47
CA GLN A 423 17.77 14.29 -25.32
C GLN A 423 18.31 14.52 -23.90
N TYR A 424 17.60 14.06 -22.86
CA TYR A 424 18.06 14.15 -21.48
C TYR A 424 19.34 13.32 -21.28
N GLU A 425 19.36 12.09 -21.78
CA GLU A 425 20.52 11.19 -21.72
C GLU A 425 21.75 11.83 -22.39
N GLN A 426 21.60 12.36 -23.62
CA GLN A 426 22.66 13.06 -24.34
C GLN A 426 23.17 14.28 -23.56
N LEU A 427 22.27 15.13 -23.05
CA LEU A 427 22.62 16.32 -22.30
C LEU A 427 23.39 15.96 -21.01
N ARG A 428 22.93 14.93 -20.30
CA ARG A 428 23.58 14.43 -19.08
C ARG A 428 24.96 13.85 -19.40
N MET A 429 25.07 13.00 -20.42
CA MET A 429 26.36 12.43 -20.85
C MET A 429 27.36 13.52 -21.22
N GLN A 430 26.95 14.55 -21.96
CA GLN A 430 27.81 15.66 -22.32
C GLN A 430 28.25 16.48 -21.10
N ALA A 431 27.34 16.76 -20.18
CA ALA A 431 27.63 17.57 -18.99
C ALA A 431 28.63 16.88 -18.05
N TYR A 432 28.56 15.55 -17.94
CA TYR A 432 29.48 14.77 -17.10
C TYR A 432 30.72 14.23 -17.85
N ALA A 433 30.84 14.42 -19.16
CA ALA A 433 31.95 13.87 -19.95
C ALA A 433 33.33 14.40 -19.52
N GLY A 434 33.39 15.65 -19.06
CA GLY A 434 34.62 16.31 -18.63
C GLY A 434 34.98 16.14 -17.15
N GLU A 435 34.09 15.56 -16.35
CA GLU A 435 34.25 15.41 -14.89
C GLU A 435 34.08 13.94 -14.49
N PRO A 436 35.16 13.14 -14.54
CA PRO A 436 35.09 11.74 -14.13
C PRO A 436 34.55 11.59 -12.72
N ALA A 437 33.76 10.54 -12.52
CA ALA A 437 33.23 10.15 -11.22
C ALA A 437 34.36 9.97 -10.20
N GLN A 438 34.21 10.55 -9.01
CA GLN A 438 35.17 10.40 -7.91
C GLN A 438 34.43 9.96 -6.65
N TRP A 439 35.14 9.26 -5.75
CA TRP A 439 34.57 8.81 -4.48
C TRP A 439 33.99 9.96 -3.65
N ARG A 440 34.59 11.15 -3.69
CA ARG A 440 34.09 12.36 -3.03
C ARG A 440 32.73 12.87 -3.55
N HIS A 441 32.29 12.39 -4.73
CA HIS A 441 30.98 12.71 -5.28
C HIS A 441 29.87 11.80 -4.72
N LEU A 442 30.20 10.81 -3.89
CA LEU A 442 29.20 10.00 -3.19
C LEU A 442 28.71 10.73 -1.95
N TRP A 443 27.40 10.78 -1.79
CA TRP A 443 26.79 11.28 -0.57
C TRP A 443 27.03 10.32 0.59
N ALA A 444 27.46 10.85 1.74
CA ALA A 444 27.75 10.07 2.94
C ALA A 444 27.13 10.68 4.21
N GLY A 445 26.02 11.41 4.08
CA GLY A 445 25.46 12.24 5.15
C GLY A 445 24.81 11.48 6.31
N ASN A 446 24.36 10.23 6.11
CA ASN A 446 23.85 9.36 7.18
C ASN A 446 23.88 7.87 6.76
N ASP A 447 23.31 6.99 7.60
CA ASP A 447 23.26 5.54 7.39
C ASP A 447 22.39 5.06 6.21
N ASN A 448 21.66 5.95 5.53
CA ASN A 448 20.92 5.67 4.29
C ASN A 448 21.78 5.84 3.02
N ALA A 449 23.03 6.27 3.15
CA ALA A 449 23.92 6.57 2.02
C ALA A 449 24.24 5.35 1.13
N LEU A 450 24.28 4.17 1.74
CA LEU A 450 24.65 2.93 1.09
C LEU A 450 23.50 1.95 1.27
N LEU A 451 22.99 1.39 0.18
CA LEU A 451 21.89 0.43 0.22
C LEU A 451 22.22 -0.81 -0.61
N THR A 452 21.79 -1.96 -0.13
CA THR A 452 21.83 -3.23 -0.86
C THR A 452 20.40 -3.72 -1.11
N ILE A 453 20.14 -4.10 -2.36
CA ILE A 453 18.87 -4.65 -2.78
C ILE A 453 19.08 -6.13 -3.05
N PHE A 454 18.29 -6.97 -2.39
CA PHE A 454 18.21 -8.39 -2.69
C PHE A 454 16.83 -8.72 -3.25
N ARG A 455 16.77 -9.33 -4.43
CA ARG A 455 15.53 -9.92 -4.98
C ARG A 455 15.55 -11.42 -4.72
N GLN A 456 14.43 -11.93 -4.20
CA GLN A 456 14.14 -13.34 -4.01
C GLN A 456 13.00 -13.74 -4.93
N HIS A 457 13.29 -13.78 -6.24
CA HIS A 457 12.31 -14.03 -7.30
C HIS A 457 11.12 -13.05 -7.26
N ASP A 458 10.05 -13.37 -6.53
CA ASP A 458 8.79 -12.65 -6.39
C ASP A 458 8.74 -11.68 -5.20
N SER A 459 9.84 -11.53 -4.47
CA SER A 459 9.96 -10.50 -3.43
C SER A 459 11.31 -9.80 -3.50
N ALA A 460 11.42 -8.67 -2.81
CA ALA A 460 12.67 -7.93 -2.70
C ALA A 460 12.78 -7.26 -1.33
N SER A 461 14.02 -7.11 -0.86
CA SER A 461 14.36 -6.42 0.37
C SER A 461 15.40 -5.34 0.11
N VAL A 462 15.29 -4.25 0.88
CA VAL A 462 16.26 -3.15 0.87
C VAL A 462 16.90 -3.12 2.26
N ARG A 463 18.23 -3.14 2.29
CA ARG A 463 19.04 -3.12 3.51
C ARG A 463 20.04 -1.98 3.45
N LYS A 464 20.28 -1.34 4.60
CA LYS A 464 21.34 -0.32 4.72
C LYS A 464 22.71 -0.99 4.76
N GLY A 465 23.70 -0.34 4.16
CA GLY A 465 25.06 -0.84 3.97
C GLY A 465 25.28 -1.58 2.65
N LEU A 466 26.55 -1.81 2.33
CA LEU A 466 26.99 -2.67 1.22
C LEU A 466 27.16 -4.09 1.77
N ILE A 467 26.15 -4.93 1.58
CA ILE A 467 26.05 -6.28 2.17
C ILE A 467 26.29 -7.33 1.10
N GLY A 468 27.06 -8.37 1.45
CA GLY A 468 27.34 -9.50 0.56
C GLY A 468 28.49 -9.23 -0.42
N GLU A 469 28.58 -10.06 -1.46
CA GLU A 469 29.58 -9.95 -2.52
C GLU A 469 29.37 -8.69 -3.38
N ILE A 470 30.44 -8.22 -4.03
CA ILE A 470 30.39 -7.08 -4.95
C ILE A 470 29.46 -7.42 -6.13
N PRO A 471 28.37 -6.68 -6.34
CA PRO A 471 27.41 -6.99 -7.39
C PRO A 471 27.95 -6.59 -8.76
N GLN A 472 27.39 -7.21 -9.81
CA GLN A 472 27.72 -6.88 -11.20
C GLN A 472 27.28 -5.47 -11.60
N THR A 473 26.24 -4.95 -10.95
CA THR A 473 25.66 -3.62 -11.24
C THR A 473 25.49 -2.83 -9.96
N LEU A 474 25.63 -1.51 -10.07
CA LEU A 474 25.24 -0.55 -9.04
C LEU A 474 24.40 0.56 -9.66
N TRP A 475 23.49 1.13 -8.88
CA TRP A 475 22.81 2.37 -9.22
C TRP A 475 23.48 3.51 -8.47
N TRP A 476 23.95 4.50 -9.21
CA TRP A 476 24.40 5.76 -8.65
C TRP A 476 23.40 6.85 -9.03
N MET A 477 22.55 7.21 -8.07
CA MET A 477 21.39 8.07 -8.27
C MET A 477 21.73 9.52 -7.96
N ASP A 478 21.57 10.39 -8.96
CA ASP A 478 21.44 11.83 -8.77
C ASP A 478 19.99 12.21 -8.42
N PHE A 479 19.73 13.47 -8.12
CA PHE A 479 18.41 13.95 -7.74
C PHE A 479 17.34 13.65 -8.81
N PRO A 480 17.55 13.98 -10.10
CA PRO A 480 16.61 13.62 -11.14
C PRO A 480 16.30 12.13 -11.20
N LEU A 481 17.30 11.25 -11.09
CA LEU A 481 17.09 9.80 -11.13
C LEU A 481 16.27 9.32 -9.93
N LEU A 482 16.56 9.80 -8.72
CA LEU A 482 15.86 9.37 -7.51
C LEU A 482 14.38 9.81 -7.51
N GLU A 483 14.09 11.10 -7.70
CA GLU A 483 12.72 11.61 -7.63
C GLU A 483 11.89 11.13 -8.84
N ARG A 484 12.46 11.08 -10.04
CA ARG A 484 11.75 10.56 -11.22
C ARG A 484 11.38 9.09 -11.05
N THR A 485 12.29 8.26 -10.53
CA THR A 485 12.01 6.84 -10.29
C THR A 485 10.87 6.68 -9.28
N TYR A 486 10.88 7.46 -8.21
CA TYR A 486 9.80 7.47 -7.22
C TYR A 486 8.44 7.85 -7.86
N TYR A 487 8.37 8.93 -8.63
CA TYR A 487 7.11 9.31 -9.29
C TYR A 487 6.65 8.28 -10.32
N GLN A 488 7.56 7.71 -11.10
CA GLN A 488 7.21 6.74 -12.13
C GLN A 488 6.68 5.44 -11.55
N LEU A 489 7.27 4.96 -10.44
CA LEU A 489 6.98 3.64 -9.88
C LEU A 489 6.04 3.65 -8.69
N VAL A 490 5.78 4.81 -8.10
CA VAL A 490 4.99 4.96 -6.87
C VAL A 490 3.82 5.93 -7.09
N VAL A 491 4.08 7.22 -7.33
CA VAL A 491 3.04 8.26 -7.40
C VAL A 491 2.11 8.07 -8.60
N ASN A 492 2.69 7.85 -9.78
CA ASN A 492 1.96 7.72 -11.04
C ASN A 492 1.61 6.26 -11.38
N PHE A 493 2.07 5.31 -10.57
CA PHE A 493 1.75 3.91 -10.80
C PHE A 493 0.30 3.63 -10.39
N ASP A 494 -0.40 2.87 -11.22
CA ASP A 494 -1.82 2.63 -11.07
C ASP A 494 -2.17 1.17 -11.39
N VAL A 495 -2.40 0.40 -10.32
CA VAL A 495 -2.75 -1.03 -10.42
C VAL A 495 -4.11 -1.26 -11.08
N PHE A 496 -5.02 -0.30 -10.99
CA PHE A 496 -6.33 -0.39 -11.65
C PHE A 496 -6.28 0.09 -13.10
N GLY A 497 -5.12 0.59 -13.56
CA GLY A 497 -4.89 1.10 -14.91
C GLY A 497 -4.98 0.01 -15.98
N ASN A 498 -5.05 0.45 -17.24
CA ASN A 498 -5.00 -0.46 -18.40
C ASN A 498 -3.58 -1.06 -18.59
N VAL A 499 -3.44 -1.96 -19.57
CA VAL A 499 -2.18 -2.61 -19.96
C VAL A 499 -1.02 -1.64 -20.18
N SER A 500 -1.31 -0.42 -20.65
CA SER A 500 -0.29 0.60 -20.86
C SER A 500 0.34 1.10 -19.57
N HIS A 501 -0.39 1.08 -18.45
CA HIS A 501 0.13 1.44 -17.14
C HIS A 501 0.83 0.25 -16.47
N GLN A 502 0.31 -0.97 -16.65
CA GLN A 502 0.87 -2.17 -16.01
C GLN A 502 2.16 -2.67 -16.68
N GLY A 503 2.29 -2.57 -18.01
CA GLY A 503 3.46 -3.07 -18.76
C GLY A 503 4.73 -2.19 -18.71
N ARG A 504 4.65 -0.97 -18.15
CA ARG A 504 5.76 0.02 -18.21
C ARG A 504 6.94 -0.25 -17.29
N ARG A 505 6.81 -1.15 -16.30
CA ARG A 505 7.96 -1.54 -15.48
C ARG A 505 9.05 -2.20 -16.34
N GLY A 506 8.67 -2.98 -17.35
CA GLY A 506 9.59 -3.66 -18.28
C GLY A 506 10.51 -2.75 -19.10
N CYS A 507 10.16 -1.48 -19.30
CA CYS A 507 10.96 -0.55 -20.12
C CYS A 507 11.96 0.30 -19.31
N ILE A 508 12.07 0.07 -18.00
CA ILE A 508 12.97 0.84 -17.12
C ILE A 508 14.42 0.34 -17.19
N SER A 509 14.64 -0.86 -17.76
CA SER A 509 15.98 -1.43 -17.91
C SER A 509 16.74 -0.97 -19.17
N THR A 510 16.25 0.06 -19.89
CA THR A 510 16.88 0.59 -21.12
C THR A 510 17.01 2.10 -21.13
#